data_AF-A0A7J4VES2-F1
#
_entry.id   AF-A0A7J4VES2-F1
#
_cell.length_a   1.000
_cell.length_b   1.000
_cell.length_c   1.000
_cell.angle_alpha   90.00
_cell.angle_beta   90.00
_cell.angle_gamma   90.00
#
_symmetry.space_group_name_H-M   'P 1'
#
loop_
_entity.id
_entity.type
_entity.pdbx_description
1 polymer ?
#
loop_
_entity_poly.entity_id
_entity_poly.type
_entity_poly.pdbx_seq_one_letter_code
_entity_poly.pdbx_strand_id
1 'polypeptide(L)'
;HAGLQRFDEGLESVEKAIMTYGSIETGFLEKRMVWISLCIALAPMLGFTGTVQGMIEAFEAIKEANQISPAIVAGGIAKALITTLFGLVVAMILQVFYNYFISRIDDLVSDMEESSVQLIDSLYSLKQKQHKK
;
A
#
# COMPACT_ATOMS: atom_id res chain seq x y z
N HIS A 1 23.99 -11.59 -5.26
CA HIS A 1 25.04 -11.50 -6.31
C HIS A 1 25.92 -10.25 -6.18
N ALA A 2 25.38 -9.07 -5.84
CA ALA A 2 26.18 -7.84 -5.72
C ALA A 2 27.22 -7.85 -4.58
N GLY A 3 26.91 -8.41 -3.41
CA GLY A 3 27.87 -8.50 -2.29
C GLY A 3 29.06 -9.43 -2.55
N LEU A 4 28.84 -10.54 -3.28
CA LEU A 4 29.89 -11.47 -3.67
C LEU A 4 30.83 -10.92 -4.75
N GLN A 5 30.34 -10.01 -5.61
CA GLN A 5 31.15 -9.37 -6.65
C GLN A 5 32.10 -8.30 -6.12
N ARG A 6 31.87 -7.77 -4.92
CA ARG A 6 32.72 -6.76 -4.26
C ARG A 6 33.57 -7.32 -3.13
N PHE A 7 33.64 -8.63 -2.98
CA PHE A 7 34.45 -9.27 -1.94
C PHE A 7 35.92 -8.85 -1.98
N ASP A 8 36.43 -8.57 -3.19
CA ASP A 8 37.81 -8.12 -3.42
C ASP A 8 38.07 -6.64 -3.05
N GLU A 9 37.03 -5.83 -2.81
CA GLU A 9 37.14 -4.40 -2.44
C GLU A 9 37.19 -4.17 -0.92
N GLY A 10 37.04 -5.23 -0.12
CA GLY A 10 37.05 -5.16 1.35
C GLY A 10 35.66 -5.28 1.99
N LEU A 11 35.63 -5.76 3.24
CA LEU A 11 34.41 -6.07 3.99
C LEU A 11 33.46 -4.87 4.15
N GLU A 12 34.00 -3.66 4.29
CA GLU A 12 33.23 -2.42 4.38
C GLU A 12 32.49 -2.10 3.07
N SER A 13 33.10 -2.40 1.91
CA SER A 13 32.47 -2.22 0.60
C SER A 13 31.36 -3.26 0.37
N VAL A 14 31.54 -4.49 0.89
CA VAL A 14 30.52 -5.55 0.86
C VAL A 14 29.31 -5.20 1.73
N GLU A 15 29.55 -4.77 2.98
CA GLU A 15 28.51 -4.30 3.90
C GLU A 15 27.69 -3.15 3.31
N LYS A 16 28.39 -2.13 2.79
CA LYS A 16 27.73 -0.98 2.15
C LYS A 16 26.92 -1.38 0.92
N ALA A 17 27.42 -2.32 0.11
CA ALA A 17 26.69 -2.84 -1.04
C ALA A 17 25.41 -3.56 -0.59
N ILE A 18 25.51 -4.50 0.36
CA ILE A 18 24.36 -5.27 0.85
C ILE A 18 23.28 -4.34 1.41
N MET A 19 23.64 -3.37 2.26
CA MET A 19 22.66 -2.41 2.79
C MET A 19 22.00 -1.58 1.68
N THR A 20 22.78 -1.08 0.71
CA THR A 20 22.25 -0.27 -0.39
C THR A 20 21.27 -1.05 -1.26
N TYR A 21 21.61 -2.30 -1.63
CA TYR A 21 20.73 -3.14 -2.42
C TYR A 21 19.50 -3.60 -1.62
N GLY A 22 19.64 -3.83 -0.31
CA GLY A 22 18.53 -4.09 0.60
C GLY A 22 17.50 -2.97 0.55
N SER A 23 17.92 -1.71 0.77
CA SER A 23 17.01 -0.56 0.72
C SER A 23 16.33 -0.37 -0.65
N ILE A 24 17.02 -0.68 -1.75
CA ILE A 24 16.44 -0.63 -3.09
C ILE A 24 15.31 -1.66 -3.23
N GLU A 25 15.53 -2.90 -2.77
CA GLU A 25 14.54 -3.96 -2.84
C GLU A 25 13.30 -3.64 -1.98
N THR A 26 13.51 -3.13 -0.76
CA THR A 26 12.44 -2.64 0.11
C THR A 26 11.59 -1.59 -0.61
N GLY A 27 12.23 -0.62 -1.27
CA GLY A 27 11.54 0.41 -2.05
C GLY A 27 10.72 -0.14 -3.21
N PHE A 28 11.13 -1.26 -3.84
CA PHE A 28 10.34 -1.91 -4.89
C PHE A 28 9.08 -2.58 -4.33
N LEU A 29 9.16 -3.18 -3.15
CA LEU A 29 8.02 -3.80 -2.46
C LEU A 29 7.00 -2.74 -2.06
N GLU A 30 7.45 -1.64 -1.46
CA GLU A 30 6.60 -0.51 -1.05
C GLU A 30 5.92 0.19 -2.23
N LYS A 31 6.64 0.36 -3.36
CA LYS A 31 6.11 1.05 -4.56
C LYS A 31 4.81 0.44 -5.08
N ARG A 32 4.61 -0.87 -4.92
CA ARG A 32 3.37 -1.55 -5.34
C ARG A 32 2.21 -1.23 -4.40
N MET A 33 2.47 -0.97 -3.13
CA MET A 33 1.46 -0.62 -2.13
C MET A 33 0.89 0.79 -2.34
N VAL A 34 1.67 1.70 -2.95
CA VAL A 34 1.23 3.07 -3.28
C VAL A 34 -0.07 3.08 -4.10
N TRP A 35 -0.21 2.17 -5.06
CA TRP A 35 -1.42 2.06 -5.88
C TRP A 35 -2.64 1.62 -5.08
N ILE A 36 -2.46 0.70 -4.12
CA ILE A 36 -3.53 0.24 -3.24
C ILE A 36 -3.97 1.39 -2.32
N SER A 37 -3.00 2.12 -1.75
CA SER A 37 -3.26 3.32 -0.94
C SER A 37 -4.06 4.38 -1.71
N LEU A 38 -3.70 4.63 -2.98
CA LEU A 38 -4.45 5.52 -3.86
C LEU A 38 -5.90 5.03 -4.06
N CYS A 39 -6.11 3.74 -4.34
CA CYS A 39 -7.45 3.19 -4.50
C CYS A 39 -8.29 3.31 -3.23
N ILE A 40 -7.70 3.12 -2.04
CA ILE A 40 -8.37 3.33 -0.76
C ILE A 40 -8.82 4.78 -0.61
N ALA A 41 -7.96 5.75 -0.95
CA ALA A 41 -8.29 7.16 -0.87
C ALA A 41 -9.39 7.58 -1.86
N LEU A 42 -9.40 6.99 -3.06
CA LEU A 42 -10.37 7.31 -4.11
C LEU A 42 -11.74 6.64 -3.90
N ALA A 43 -11.82 5.47 -3.27
CA ALA A 43 -13.07 4.73 -3.13
C ALA A 43 -14.22 5.52 -2.44
N PRO A 44 -13.98 6.25 -1.33
CA PRO A 44 -15.00 7.11 -0.72
C PRO A 44 -15.37 8.30 -1.61
N MET A 45 -14.41 8.88 -2.33
CA MET A 45 -14.65 9.98 -3.26
C MET A 45 -15.57 9.54 -4.39
N LEU A 46 -15.36 8.33 -4.94
CA LEU A 46 -16.26 7.74 -5.93
C LEU A 46 -17.66 7.48 -5.34
N GLY A 47 -17.76 6.99 -4.11
CA GLY A 47 -19.05 6.86 -3.41
C GLY A 47 -19.78 8.20 -3.25
N PHE A 48 -19.04 9.29 -3.00
CA PHE A 48 -19.59 10.64 -2.93
C PHE A 48 -20.05 11.17 -4.30
N THR A 49 -19.40 10.82 -5.40
CA THR A 49 -19.93 11.18 -6.73
C THR A 49 -21.30 10.54 -6.98
N GLY A 50 -21.55 9.34 -6.45
CA GLY A 50 -22.84 8.68 -6.50
C GLY A 50 -23.95 9.41 -5.73
N THR A 51 -23.62 10.08 -4.61
CA THR A 51 -24.62 10.91 -3.92
C THR A 51 -24.98 12.14 -4.71
N VAL A 52 -23.99 12.81 -5.32
CA VAL A 52 -24.25 13.96 -6.19
C VAL A 52 -25.16 13.56 -7.35
N GLN A 53 -24.89 12.43 -7.99
CA GLN A 53 -25.73 11.92 -9.08
C GLN A 53 -27.17 11.60 -8.60
N GLY A 54 -27.35 10.88 -7.50
CA GLY A 54 -28.68 10.54 -7.00
C GLY A 54 -29.48 11.76 -6.53
N MET A 55 -28.81 12.82 -6.07
CA MET A 55 -29.44 14.11 -5.78
C MET A 55 -29.89 14.83 -7.04
N ILE A 56 -29.11 14.79 -8.12
CA ILE A 56 -29.52 15.33 -9.43
C ILE A 56 -30.77 14.61 -9.94
N GLU A 57 -30.79 13.27 -9.90
CA GLU A 57 -31.95 12.45 -10.28
C GLU A 57 -33.19 12.81 -9.44
N ALA A 58 -33.03 13.06 -8.13
CA ALA A 58 -34.13 13.47 -7.25
C ALA A 58 -34.71 14.86 -7.63
N PHE A 59 -33.86 15.82 -8.00
CA PHE A 59 -34.32 17.14 -8.43
C PHE A 59 -34.97 17.13 -9.82
N GLU A 60 -34.50 16.29 -10.74
CA GLU A 60 -35.16 16.08 -12.02
C GLU A 60 -36.57 15.49 -11.85
N ALA A 61 -36.74 14.53 -10.94
CA ALA A 61 -38.05 13.96 -10.63
C ALA A 61 -39.04 15.00 -10.05
N ILE A 62 -38.56 15.94 -9.22
CA ILE A 62 -39.38 17.08 -8.75
C ILE A 62 -39.82 17.96 -9.92
N LYS A 63 -38.90 18.25 -10.84
CA LYS A 63 -39.17 19.10 -12.01
C LYS A 63 -40.23 18.47 -12.92
N GLU A 64 -40.16 17.17 -13.16
CA GLU A 64 -41.14 16.45 -14.01
C GLU A 64 -42.52 16.34 -13.37
N ALA A 65 -42.57 16.02 -12.08
CA ALA A 65 -43.84 15.85 -11.37
C ALA A 65 -44.58 17.17 -11.13
N ASN A 66 -43.89 18.32 -11.28
CA ASN A 66 -44.40 19.67 -11.02
C ASN A 66 -45.08 19.83 -9.63
N GLN A 67 -44.75 18.91 -8.71
CA GLN A 67 -45.25 18.83 -7.34
C GLN A 67 -44.11 18.31 -6.47
N ILE A 68 -43.91 18.96 -5.32
CA ILE A 68 -42.94 18.51 -4.33
C ILE A 68 -43.64 17.51 -3.41
N SER A 69 -43.36 16.22 -3.59
CA SER A 69 -43.74 15.17 -2.64
C SER A 69 -42.50 14.45 -2.12
N PRO A 70 -42.36 14.25 -0.80
CA PRO A 70 -41.26 13.46 -0.22
C PRO A 70 -41.14 12.06 -0.82
N ALA A 71 -42.26 11.46 -1.26
CA ALA A 71 -42.26 10.15 -1.90
C ALA A 71 -41.52 10.13 -3.25
N ILE A 72 -41.51 11.27 -3.97
CA ILE A 72 -40.88 11.40 -5.30
C ILE A 72 -39.36 11.46 -5.18
N VAL A 73 -38.84 12.15 -4.15
CA VAL A 73 -37.40 12.30 -3.92
C VAL A 73 -36.77 11.15 -3.14
N ALA A 74 -37.56 10.41 -2.35
CA ALA A 74 -37.08 9.36 -1.47
C ALA A 74 -36.26 8.29 -2.22
N GLY A 75 -36.65 7.94 -3.45
CA GLY A 75 -35.94 6.96 -4.27
C GLY A 75 -34.53 7.41 -4.66
N GLY A 76 -34.38 8.63 -5.17
CA GLY A 76 -33.08 9.18 -5.59
C GLY A 76 -32.12 9.37 -4.41
N ILE A 77 -32.64 9.82 -3.27
CA ILE A 77 -31.86 9.97 -2.03
C ILE A 77 -31.43 8.61 -1.47
N ALA A 78 -32.32 7.61 -1.45
CA ALA A 78 -31.97 6.27 -0.97
C ALA A 78 -30.85 5.64 -1.83
N LYS A 79 -30.95 5.79 -3.15
CA LYS A 79 -29.92 5.33 -4.10
C LYS A 79 -28.58 6.05 -3.87
N ALA A 80 -28.62 7.38 -3.71
CA ALA A 80 -27.45 8.18 -3.35
C ALA A 80 -26.76 7.63 -2.09
N LEU A 81 -27.49 7.44 -1.00
CA LEU A 81 -26.93 6.96 0.27
C LEU A 81 -26.30 5.56 0.17
N ILE A 82 -26.93 4.64 -0.56
CA ILE A 82 -26.39 3.28 -0.76
C ILE A 82 -25.06 3.32 -1.52
N THR A 83 -24.92 4.19 -2.53
CA THR A 83 -23.67 4.30 -3.30
C THR A 83 -22.50 4.83 -2.46
N THR A 84 -22.76 5.78 -1.54
CA THR A 84 -21.73 6.24 -0.60
C THR A 84 -21.37 5.17 0.42
N LEU A 85 -22.37 4.48 0.98
CA LEU A 85 -22.12 3.37 1.89
C LEU A 85 -21.23 2.31 1.24
N PHE A 86 -21.50 1.96 -0.03
CA PHE A 86 -20.69 1.02 -0.78
C PHE A 86 -19.24 1.48 -0.94
N GLY A 87 -19.01 2.75 -1.33
CA GLY A 87 -17.67 3.32 -1.46
C GLY A 87 -16.87 3.27 -0.14
N LEU A 88 -17.54 3.50 0.99
CA LEU A 88 -16.92 3.39 2.32
C LEU A 88 -16.59 1.94 2.69
N VAL A 89 -17.50 1.00 2.46
CA VAL A 89 -17.27 -0.42 2.76
C VAL A 89 -16.10 -0.97 1.94
N VAL A 90 -16.02 -0.64 0.66
CA VAL A 90 -14.89 -1.03 -0.20
C VAL A 90 -13.58 -0.44 0.32
N ALA A 91 -13.57 0.84 0.70
CA ALA A 91 -12.38 1.49 1.27
C ALA A 91 -11.91 0.82 2.57
N MET A 92 -12.83 0.47 3.47
CA MET A 92 -12.52 -0.23 4.72
C MET A 92 -11.90 -1.60 4.46
N ILE A 93 -12.46 -2.39 3.54
CA ILE A 93 -11.94 -3.70 3.19
C ILE A 93 -10.53 -3.56 2.62
N LEU A 94 -10.33 -2.66 1.65
CA LEU A 94 -9.01 -2.41 1.06
C LEU A 94 -7.99 -1.96 2.11
N GLN A 95 -8.38 -1.13 3.08
CA GLN A 95 -7.49 -0.68 4.16
C GLN A 95 -7.00 -1.85 5.03
N VAL A 96 -7.88 -2.82 5.35
CA VAL A 96 -7.48 -4.01 6.11
C VAL A 96 -6.44 -4.82 5.33
N PHE A 97 -6.67 -5.06 4.05
CA PHE A 97 -5.72 -5.77 3.20
C PHE A 97 -4.39 -5.01 3.04
N TYR A 98 -4.43 -3.69 2.84
CA TYR A 98 -3.23 -2.86 2.76
C TYR A 98 -2.36 -2.98 4.01
N ASN A 99 -2.97 -2.88 5.20
CA ASN A 99 -2.23 -3.04 6.45
C ASN A 99 -1.63 -4.45 6.60
N TYR A 100 -2.35 -5.49 6.17
CA TYR A 100 -1.84 -6.86 6.17
C TYR A 100 -0.63 -7.02 5.24
N PHE A 101 -0.68 -6.46 4.03
CA PHE A 101 0.43 -6.54 3.08
C PHE A 101 1.65 -5.74 3.54
N ILE A 102 1.46 -4.54 4.10
CA ILE A 102 2.58 -3.77 4.67
C ILE A 102 3.24 -4.53 5.81
N SER A 103 2.47 -5.06 6.76
CA SER A 103 3.05 -5.87 7.85
C SER A 103 3.86 -7.06 7.33
N ARG A 104 3.41 -7.71 6.25
CA ARG A 104 4.16 -8.81 5.62
C ARG A 104 5.43 -8.35 4.90
N ILE A 105 5.43 -7.16 4.30
CA ILE A 105 6.61 -6.57 3.69
C ILE A 105 7.62 -6.23 4.80
N ASP A 106 7.18 -5.61 5.89
CA ASP A 106 8.03 -5.25 7.02
C ASP A 106 8.70 -6.48 7.63
N ASP A 107 7.96 -7.57 7.84
CA ASP A 107 8.52 -8.85 8.33
C ASP A 107 9.62 -9.37 7.38
N LEU A 108 9.35 -9.37 6.07
CA LEU A 108 10.30 -9.85 5.06
C LEU A 108 11.56 -8.99 5.01
N VAL A 109 11.41 -7.67 5.15
CA VAL A 109 12.54 -6.73 5.22
C VAL A 109 13.36 -6.99 6.47
N SER A 110 12.71 -7.20 7.62
CA SER A 110 13.40 -7.51 8.87
C SER A 110 14.21 -8.81 8.76
N ASP A 111 13.63 -9.87 8.19
CA ASP A 111 14.31 -11.15 7.98
C ASP A 111 15.53 -11.00 7.03
N MET A 112 15.41 -10.16 6.00
CA MET A 112 16.49 -9.84 5.06
C MET A 112 17.61 -9.06 5.74
N GLU A 113 17.28 -8.08 6.59
CA GLU A 113 18.25 -7.31 7.35
C GLU A 113 19.01 -8.20 8.34
N GLU A 114 18.30 -9.06 9.09
CA GLU A 114 18.94 -9.99 10.01
C GLU A 114 19.89 -10.95 9.29
N SER A 115 19.44 -11.53 8.17
CA SER A 115 20.28 -12.40 7.33
C SER A 115 21.53 -11.69 6.79
N SER A 116 21.38 -10.40 6.46
CA SER A 116 22.49 -9.56 5.98
C SER A 116 23.53 -9.32 7.06
N VAL A 117 23.10 -9.04 8.30
CA VAL A 117 23.98 -8.89 9.46
C VAL A 117 24.73 -10.19 9.75
N GLN A 118 24.02 -11.32 9.80
CA GLN A 118 24.64 -12.63 10.04
C GLN A 118 25.69 -13.00 8.97
N LEU A 119 25.43 -12.64 7.71
CA LEU A 119 26.39 -12.83 6.62
C LEU A 119 27.65 -11.99 6.84
N ILE A 120 27.50 -10.71 7.19
CA ILE A 120 28.63 -9.79 7.46
C ILE A 120 29.47 -10.30 8.62
N ASP A 121 28.84 -10.70 9.74
CA ASP A 121 29.52 -11.27 10.90
C ASP A 121 30.31 -12.54 10.55
N SER A 122 29.69 -13.42 9.75
CA SER A 122 30.34 -14.63 9.26
C SER A 122 31.59 -14.29 8.43
N LEU A 123 31.51 -13.31 7.54
CA LEU A 123 32.64 -12.85 6.71
C LEU A 123 33.75 -12.21 7.56
N TYR A 124 33.42 -11.41 8.58
CA TYR A 124 34.40 -10.86 9.53
C TYR A 124 35.14 -11.98 10.27
N SER A 125 34.43 -13.01 10.72
CA SER A 125 35.01 -14.14 11.44
C SER A 125 35.98 -14.98 10.57
N LEU A 126 35.68 -15.12 9.27
CA LEU A 126 36.52 -15.84 8.31
C LEU A 126 37.82 -15.07 8.03
N LYS A 127 37.74 -13.74 7.84
CA LYS A 127 38.93 -12.90 7.63
C LYS A 127 39.86 -12.91 8.84
N GLN A 128 39.34 -12.91 10.07
CA GLN A 128 40.17 -13.05 11.28
C GLN A 128 40.89 -14.41 11.35
N LYS A 129 40.24 -15.50 10.93
CA LYS A 129 40.88 -16.83 10.90
C LYS A 129 41.99 -16.93 9.85
N GLN A 130 41.86 -16.24 8.71
CA GLN A 130 42.92 -16.19 7.70
C GLN A 130 44.14 -15.39 8.14
N HIS A 131 43.98 -14.32 8.92
CA HIS A 131 45.11 -13.53 9.45
C HIS A 131 45.86 -14.19 10.63
N LYS A 132 45.32 -15.28 11.22
CA LYS A 132 45.94 -16.04 12.31
C LYS A 132 46.72 -17.29 11.85
N LYS A 133 46.75 -17.58 10.55
CA LYS A 133 47.59 -18.62 9.94
C LYS A 133 48.74 -17.97 9.17
#